data_AF-A0A1S3QNA8-F1
#
_entry.id   AF-A0A1S3QNA8-F1
#
_cell.length_a   1.000
_cell.length_b   1.000
_cell.length_c   1.000
_cell.angle_alpha   90.00
_cell.angle_beta   90.00
_cell.angle_gamma   90.00
#
_symmetry.space_group_name_H-M   'P 1'
#
loop_
_entity.id
_entity.type
_entity.pdbx_description
1 polymer ?
#
loop_
_entity_poly.entity_id
_entity_poly.type
_entity_poly.pdbx_seq_one_letter_code
_entity_poly.pdbx_strand_id
1 'polypeptide(L)'
;MESPVELKSTMESPADLKSTMESPVDIQSTMESPADLKSNMESTVDIQSTMESPADLKSTMESPADLKSNMESPVDIQSTMESPVDIQSTMESPADLKSTMESPADLKSNMESPVDIQSTMESPVDIQSTMESPADLKSNMESPVDLKSIMKSPVDLQSTIER
;
A
#
# COMPACT_ATOMS: atom_id res chain seq x y z
N MET A 1 28.85 5.56 2.96
CA MET A 1 27.43 5.84 2.73
C MET A 1 27.26 5.81 1.23
N GLU A 2 26.66 4.73 0.71
CA GLU A 2 26.23 4.71 -0.68
C GLU A 2 25.18 5.81 -0.86
N SER A 3 25.23 6.48 -2.01
CA SER A 3 24.21 7.46 -2.35
C SER A 3 22.94 6.72 -2.77
N PRO A 4 21.74 7.26 -2.48
CA PRO A 4 20.50 6.66 -2.94
C PRO A 4 20.50 6.49 -4.46
N VAL A 5 19.93 5.39 -4.93
CA VAL A 5 19.66 5.18 -6.35
C VAL A 5 18.32 5.83 -6.68
N GLU A 6 18.30 6.75 -7.64
CA GLU A 6 17.04 7.31 -8.15
C GLU A 6 16.56 6.53 -9.37
N LEU A 7 15.31 6.06 -9.34
CA LEU A 7 14.65 5.38 -10.46
C LEU A 7 13.38 6.11 -10.85
N LYS A 8 13.30 6.49 -12.12
CA LYS A 8 12.11 7.12 -12.71
C LYS A 8 11.64 6.32 -13.90
N SER A 9 10.38 5.94 -13.90
CA SER A 9 9.78 5.13 -14.97
C SER A 9 8.38 5.61 -15.32
N THR A 10 8.08 5.65 -16.61
CA THR A 10 6.73 5.85 -17.14
C THR A 10 6.41 4.69 -18.07
N MET A 11 5.27 4.05 -17.86
CA MET A 11 4.83 2.86 -18.58
C MET A 11 3.62 3.19 -19.43
N GLU A 12 3.83 3.30 -20.74
CA GLU A 12 2.80 3.63 -21.75
C GLU A 12 2.32 2.40 -22.54
N SER A 13 2.77 1.21 -22.16
CA SER A 13 2.37 -0.06 -22.76
C SER A 13 2.23 -1.14 -21.70
N PRO A 14 1.39 -2.17 -21.93
CA PRO A 14 1.26 -3.25 -20.97
C PRO A 14 2.59 -3.93 -20.69
N ALA A 15 2.92 -4.16 -19.42
CA ALA A 15 4.16 -4.83 -19.05
C ALA A 15 4.17 -5.43 -17.65
N ASP A 16 5.00 -6.46 -17.51
CA ASP A 16 5.26 -7.16 -16.27
C ASP A 16 6.68 -6.84 -15.80
N LEU A 17 6.83 -6.25 -14.62
CA LEU A 17 8.15 -5.92 -14.07
C LEU A 17 8.42 -6.70 -12.79
N LYS A 18 9.67 -7.14 -12.67
CA LYS A 18 10.21 -7.71 -11.44
C LYS A 18 11.50 -7.00 -11.06
N SER A 19 11.59 -6.51 -9.84
CA SER A 19 12.79 -5.85 -9.31
C SER A 19 13.17 -6.35 -7.92
N THR A 20 14.47 -6.28 -7.62
CA THR A 20 15.05 -6.49 -6.28
C THR A 20 16.02 -5.34 -6.02
N MET A 21 15.88 -4.65 -4.89
CA MET A 21 16.73 -3.52 -4.51
C MET A 21 17.44 -3.82 -3.19
N GLU A 22 18.78 -3.78 -3.23
CA GLU A 22 19.66 -4.07 -2.07
C GLU A 22 20.35 -2.80 -1.53
N SER A 23 20.13 -1.65 -2.15
CA SER A 23 20.67 -0.33 -1.74
C SER A 23 19.52 0.66 -1.55
N PRO A 24 19.71 1.76 -0.79
CA PRO A 24 18.69 2.77 -0.62
C PRO A 24 18.21 3.30 -1.97
N VAL A 25 16.90 3.40 -2.16
CA VAL A 25 16.32 3.70 -3.48
C VAL A 25 15.12 4.65 -3.36
N ASP A 26 15.10 5.63 -4.24
CA ASP A 26 13.96 6.52 -4.46
C ASP A 26 13.32 6.16 -5.80
N ILE A 27 12.07 5.71 -5.77
CA ILE A 27 11.34 5.25 -6.95
C ILE A 27 10.20 6.21 -7.25
N GLN A 28 10.17 6.73 -8.48
CA GLN A 28 9.04 7.46 -9.03
C GLN A 28 8.49 6.73 -10.25
N SER A 29 7.24 6.30 -10.19
CA SER A 29 6.61 5.56 -11.29
C SER A 29 5.25 6.14 -11.69
N THR A 30 4.98 6.13 -13.00
CA THR A 30 3.66 6.41 -13.56
C THR A 30 3.25 5.29 -14.50
N MET A 31 2.05 4.76 -14.31
CA MET A 31 1.51 3.67 -15.12
C MET A 31 0.26 4.13 -15.86
N GLU A 32 0.39 4.30 -17.17
CA GLU A 32 -0.66 4.72 -18.10
C GLU A 32 -1.19 3.55 -18.96
N SER A 33 -0.78 2.33 -18.61
CA SER A 33 -1.24 1.09 -19.24
C SER A 33 -1.29 -0.03 -18.21
N PRO A 34 -2.04 -1.12 -18.47
CA PRO A 34 -2.13 -2.25 -17.55
C PRO A 34 -0.77 -2.80 -17.15
N ALA A 35 -0.52 -3.02 -15.87
CA ALA A 35 0.81 -3.43 -15.41
C ALA A 35 0.79 -4.36 -14.21
N ASP A 36 1.70 -5.34 -14.24
CA ASP A 36 1.94 -6.25 -13.12
C ASP A 36 3.33 -5.95 -12.55
N LEU A 37 3.40 -5.45 -11.32
CA LEU A 37 4.67 -5.11 -10.67
C LEU A 37 4.95 -6.05 -9.50
N LYS A 38 6.16 -6.63 -9.49
CA LYS A 38 6.69 -7.38 -8.35
C LYS A 38 8.00 -6.78 -7.86
N SER A 39 8.05 -6.42 -6.58
CA SER A 39 9.24 -5.85 -5.95
C SER A 39 9.64 -6.60 -4.68
N ASN A 40 10.95 -6.74 -4.47
CA ASN A 40 11.52 -7.05 -3.16
C ASN A 40 12.51 -5.96 -2.76
N MET A 41 12.35 -5.40 -1.57
CA MET A 41 13.13 -4.27 -1.09
C MET A 41 13.84 -4.64 0.22
N GLU A 42 15.16 -4.73 0.17
CA GLU A 42 16.00 -5.13 1.32
C GLU A 42 16.74 -3.93 1.95
N SER A 43 16.52 -2.71 1.44
CA SER A 43 17.09 -1.47 1.96
C SER A 43 16.02 -0.38 2.11
N THR A 44 16.36 0.78 2.68
CA THR A 44 15.42 1.88 2.84
C THR A 44 14.87 2.34 1.50
N VAL A 45 13.56 2.52 1.40
CA VAL A 45 12.89 2.85 0.14
C VAL A 45 11.89 3.99 0.31
N ASP A 46 11.96 4.96 -0.60
CA ASP A 46 10.87 5.91 -0.82
C ASP A 46 10.21 5.62 -2.18
N ILE A 47 8.90 5.33 -2.20
CA ILE A 47 8.15 5.10 -3.45
C ILE A 47 7.09 6.19 -3.61
N GLN A 48 7.07 6.80 -4.79
CA GLN A 48 5.96 7.58 -5.28
C GLN A 48 5.40 6.98 -6.58
N SER A 49 4.15 6.55 -6.55
CA SER A 49 3.48 5.96 -7.72
C SER A 49 2.17 6.67 -8.08
N THR A 50 1.92 6.78 -9.38
CA THR A 50 0.61 7.15 -9.95
C THR A 50 0.15 6.05 -10.90
N MET A 51 -1.10 5.60 -10.74
CA MET A 51 -1.69 4.55 -11.56
C MET A 51 -2.97 5.07 -12.23
N GLU A 52 -2.89 5.27 -13.55
CA GLU A 52 -3.99 5.74 -14.40
C GLU A 52 -4.60 4.60 -15.24
N SER A 53 -4.13 3.37 -15.03
CA SER A 53 -4.62 2.15 -15.67
C SER A 53 -4.63 0.99 -14.67
N PRO A 54 -5.35 -0.11 -14.96
CA PRO A 54 -5.45 -1.23 -14.03
C PRO A 54 -4.08 -1.80 -13.68
N ALA A 55 -3.83 -2.11 -12.41
CA ALA A 55 -2.52 -2.62 -12.02
C ALA A 55 -2.58 -3.60 -10.85
N ASP A 56 -1.71 -4.61 -10.93
CA ASP A 56 -1.48 -5.60 -9.90
C ASP A 56 -0.10 -5.35 -9.27
N LEU A 57 -0.09 -4.99 -8.00
CA LEU A 57 1.13 -4.70 -7.26
C LEU A 57 1.43 -5.77 -6.23
N LYS A 58 2.66 -6.29 -6.25
CA LYS A 58 3.19 -7.17 -5.22
C LYS A 58 4.50 -6.65 -4.67
N SER A 59 4.57 -6.44 -3.35
CA SER A 59 5.79 -5.98 -2.69
C SER A 59 6.12 -6.79 -1.43
N THR A 60 7.40 -6.95 -1.19
CA THR A 60 7.97 -7.36 0.11
C THR A 60 8.98 -6.30 0.50
N MET A 61 8.88 -5.81 1.74
CA MET A 61 9.75 -4.78 2.30
C MET A 61 10.33 -5.26 3.62
N GLU A 62 11.64 -5.49 3.64
CA GLU A 62 12.39 -5.96 4.81
C GLU A 62 13.10 -4.80 5.54
N SER A 63 13.07 -3.59 4.97
CA SER A 63 13.66 -2.37 5.52
C SER A 63 12.63 -1.24 5.63
N PRO A 64 12.91 -0.15 6.37
CA PRO A 64 11.97 0.97 6.51
C PRO A 64 11.58 1.56 5.16
N ALA A 65 10.31 1.92 5.00
CA ALA A 65 9.82 2.46 3.74
C ALA A 65 8.74 3.52 3.89
N ASP A 66 8.80 4.53 3.01
CA ASP A 66 7.75 5.52 2.84
C ASP A 66 7.08 5.33 1.47
N LEU A 67 5.78 5.08 1.48
CA LEU A 67 5.00 4.80 0.27
C LEU A 67 3.95 5.88 0.05
N LYS A 68 3.97 6.47 -1.15
CA LYS A 68 2.93 7.39 -1.61
C LYS A 68 2.34 6.92 -2.92
N SER A 69 1.02 6.77 -2.95
CA SER A 69 0.31 6.30 -4.14
C SER A 69 -0.93 7.13 -4.46
N ASN A 70 -1.16 7.36 -5.75
CA ASN A 70 -2.43 7.84 -6.29
C ASN A 70 -2.98 6.85 -7.31
N MET A 71 -4.23 6.44 -7.16
CA MET A 71 -4.86 5.37 -7.94
C MET A 71 -6.15 5.88 -8.55
N GLU A 72 -6.14 6.11 -9.86
CA GLU A 72 -7.28 6.62 -10.63
C GLU A 72 -7.99 5.49 -11.41
N SER A 73 -7.44 4.27 -11.38
CA SER A 73 -7.96 3.08 -12.05
C SER A 73 -7.97 1.88 -11.08
N PRO A 74 -8.72 0.78 -11.36
CA PRO A 74 -8.79 -0.35 -10.45
C PRO A 74 -7.44 -0.96 -10.14
N VAL A 75 -7.20 -1.31 -8.87
CA VAL A 75 -5.89 -1.76 -8.41
C VAL A 75 -6.01 -2.90 -7.39
N ASP A 76 -5.17 -3.91 -7.57
CA ASP A 76 -4.98 -4.98 -6.60
C ASP A 76 -3.58 -4.86 -5.98
N ILE A 77 -3.48 -4.76 -4.65
CA ILE A 77 -2.20 -4.66 -3.94
C ILE A 77 -2.04 -5.80 -2.96
N GLN A 78 -0.90 -6.47 -3.05
CA GLN A 78 -0.43 -7.42 -2.06
C GLN A 78 0.93 -6.99 -1.49
N SER A 79 0.99 -6.75 -0.18
CA SER A 79 2.22 -6.32 0.49
C SER A 79 2.53 -7.13 1.74
N THR A 80 3.82 -7.38 1.95
CA THR A 80 4.37 -7.91 3.21
C THR A 80 5.43 -6.92 3.72
N MET A 81 5.28 -6.51 4.97
CA MET A 81 6.08 -5.46 5.61
C MET A 81 6.66 -6.01 6.91
N GLU A 82 7.98 -6.23 6.93
CA GLU A 82 8.72 -6.75 8.08
C GLU A 82 9.46 -5.65 8.86
N SER A 83 9.48 -4.43 8.31
CA SER A 83 10.07 -3.23 8.92
C SER A 83 9.06 -2.08 9.02
N PRO A 84 9.36 -1.02 9.79
CA PRO A 84 8.46 0.12 9.93
C PRO A 84 8.08 0.76 8.60
N VAL A 85 6.82 1.13 8.43
CA VAL A 85 6.31 1.63 7.15
C VAL A 85 5.33 2.80 7.36
N ASP A 86 5.48 3.82 6.52
CA ASP A 86 4.51 4.91 6.40
C ASP A 86 3.86 4.82 5.03
N ILE A 87 2.52 4.73 4.99
CA ILE A 87 1.76 4.64 3.73
C ILE A 87 0.78 5.79 3.62
N GLN A 88 0.85 6.51 2.51
CA GLN A 88 -0.14 7.48 2.09
C GLN A 88 -0.76 7.09 0.74
N SER A 89 -2.07 6.89 0.72
CA SER A 89 -2.78 6.49 -0.49
C SER A 89 -4.01 7.36 -0.78
N THR A 90 -4.22 7.67 -2.05
CA THR A 90 -5.48 8.23 -2.57
C THR A 90 -6.04 7.27 -3.61
N MET A 91 -7.31 6.91 -3.47
CA MET A 91 -8.00 5.94 -4.32
C MET A 91 -9.30 6.55 -4.84
N GLU A 92 -9.33 6.85 -6.14
CA GLU A 92 -10.52 7.37 -6.84
C GLU A 92 -11.25 6.27 -7.62
N SER A 93 -10.65 5.09 -7.73
CA SER A 93 -11.22 3.87 -8.33
C SER A 93 -11.28 2.70 -7.34
N PRO A 94 -12.03 1.62 -7.65
CA PRO A 94 -12.09 0.45 -6.79
C PRO A 94 -10.72 -0.16 -6.50
N ALA A 95 -10.49 -0.62 -5.27
CA ALA A 95 -9.22 -1.24 -4.91
C ALA A 95 -9.38 -2.41 -3.94
N ASP A 96 -8.58 -3.45 -4.16
CA ASP A 96 -8.45 -4.59 -3.26
C ASP A 96 -7.05 -4.59 -2.64
N LEU A 97 -6.98 -4.46 -1.32
CA LEU A 97 -5.72 -4.31 -0.59
C LEU A 97 -5.53 -5.48 0.36
N LYS A 98 -4.41 -6.19 0.22
CA LYS A 98 -4.01 -7.26 1.12
C LYS A 98 -2.64 -7.00 1.72
N SER A 99 -2.57 -6.91 3.04
CA SER A 99 -1.33 -6.58 3.76
C SER A 99 -1.03 -7.52 4.92
N THR A 100 0.23 -7.91 5.07
CA THR A 100 0.77 -8.45 6.32
C THR A 100 1.78 -7.46 6.88
N MET A 101 1.61 -7.06 8.14
CA MET A 101 2.48 -6.12 8.85
C MET A 101 3.01 -6.78 10.12
N GLU A 102 4.31 -7.06 10.14
CA GLU A 102 5.02 -7.63 11.31
C GLU A 102 5.73 -6.55 12.14
N SER A 103 5.85 -5.33 11.60
CA SER A 103 6.43 -4.15 12.24
C SER A 103 5.42 -3.00 12.36
N PRO A 104 5.71 -1.95 13.17
CA PRO A 104 4.82 -0.81 13.32
C PRO A 104 4.51 -0.12 11.98
N ALA A 105 3.29 0.38 11.82
CA ALA A 105 2.87 1.03 10.58
C ALA A 105 1.94 2.22 10.82
N ASP A 106 2.15 3.28 10.04
CA ASP A 106 1.24 4.43 9.97
C ASP A 106 0.57 4.47 8.59
N LEU A 107 -0.75 4.32 8.57
CA LEU A 107 -1.53 4.25 7.34
C LEU A 107 -2.46 5.46 7.23
N LYS A 108 -2.33 6.21 6.13
CA LYS A 108 -3.22 7.32 5.79
C LYS A 108 -3.87 7.13 4.43
N SER A 109 -5.20 7.15 4.39
CA SER A 109 -5.95 6.93 3.17
C SER A 109 -7.09 7.92 2.93
N ASN A 110 -7.30 8.28 1.66
CA ASN A 110 -8.52 8.89 1.17
C ASN A 110 -9.13 8.00 0.08
N MET A 111 -10.38 7.61 0.25
CA MET A 111 -11.07 6.64 -0.59
C MET A 111 -12.39 7.23 -1.10
N GLU A 112 -12.47 7.49 -2.40
CA GLU A 112 -13.68 8.00 -3.06
C GLU A 112 -14.47 6.89 -3.77
N SER A 113 -13.87 5.71 -3.94
CA SER A 113 -14.47 4.52 -4.54
C SER A 113 -14.51 3.34 -3.57
N PRO A 114 -15.23 2.25 -3.90
CA PRO A 114 -15.31 1.07 -3.03
C PRO A 114 -13.95 0.43 -2.78
N VAL A 115 -13.69 -0.01 -1.55
CA VAL A 115 -12.42 -0.64 -1.17
C VAL A 115 -12.65 -1.89 -0.32
N ASP A 116 -11.97 -2.99 -0.64
CA ASP A 116 -11.80 -4.16 0.23
C ASP A 116 -10.39 -4.15 0.81
N ILE A 117 -10.28 -4.21 2.14
CA ILE A 117 -9.00 -4.30 2.86
C ILE A 117 -8.97 -5.57 3.69
N GLN A 118 -7.94 -6.38 3.47
CA GLN A 118 -7.61 -7.53 4.30
C GLN A 118 -6.22 -7.38 4.90
N SER A 119 -6.15 -7.31 6.23
CA SER A 119 -4.89 -7.08 6.93
C SER A 119 -4.64 -8.09 8.04
N THR A 120 -3.39 -8.55 8.14
CA THR A 120 -2.85 -9.22 9.34
C THR A 120 -1.82 -8.30 9.98
N MET A 121 -1.96 -8.03 11.28
CA MET A 121 -1.13 -7.08 12.02
C MET A 121 -0.59 -7.73 13.29
N GLU A 122 0.72 -7.96 13.35
CA GLU A 122 1.40 -8.50 14.55
C GLU A 122 2.00 -7.39 15.43
N SER A 123 2.18 -6.20 14.85
CA SER A 123 2.70 -5.01 15.52
C SER A 123 1.65 -3.88 15.59
N PRO A 124 1.88 -2.83 16.41
CA PRO A 124 0.96 -1.69 16.50
C PRO A 124 0.75 -0.98 15.16
N VAL A 125 -0.49 -0.59 14.86
CA VAL A 125 -0.82 0.15 13.63
C VAL A 125 -1.71 1.35 13.93
N ASP A 126 -1.31 2.51 13.41
CA ASP A 126 -2.13 3.72 13.41
C ASP A 126 -2.78 3.90 12.03
N ILE A 127 -4.10 4.04 12.01
CA ILE A 127 -4.87 4.18 10.76
C ILE A 127 -5.67 5.49 10.78
N GLN A 128 -5.48 6.29 9.75
CA GLN A 128 -6.28 7.49 9.47
C GLN A 128 -6.94 7.39 8.10
N SER A 129 -8.27 7.41 8.05
CA SER A 129 -9.01 7.21 6.80
C SER A 129 -10.11 8.23 6.60
N THR A 130 -10.31 8.66 5.36
CA THR A 130 -11.55 9.30 4.90
C THR A 130 -12.18 8.44 3.82
N MET A 131 -13.46 8.10 3.99
CA MET A 131 -14.18 7.20 3.09
C MET A 131 -15.49 7.85 2.63
N GLU A 132 -15.60 8.08 1.32
CA GLU A 132 -16.83 8.60 0.69
C GLU A 132 -17.70 7.49 0.09
N SER A 133 -17.11 6.34 -0.19
CA SER A 133 -17.76 5.14 -0.74
C SER A 133 -17.76 3.97 0.25
N PRO A 134 -18.53 2.89 -0.01
CA PRO A 134 -18.55 1.72 0.86
C PRO A 134 -17.17 1.08 1.00
N ALA A 135 -16.85 0.55 2.18
CA ALA A 135 -15.62 -0.20 2.40
C ALA A 135 -15.87 -1.46 3.23
N ASP A 136 -15.16 -2.52 2.88
CA ASP A 136 -15.14 -3.78 3.62
C ASP A 136 -13.75 -3.96 4.22
N LEU A 137 -13.65 -3.93 5.55
CA LEU A 137 -12.39 -4.07 6.28
C LEU A 137 -12.39 -5.36 7.07
N LYS A 138 -11.41 -6.23 6.80
CA LYS A 138 -11.16 -7.45 7.55
C LYS A 138 -9.75 -7.43 8.13
N SER A 139 -9.65 -7.57 9.44
CA SER A 139 -8.37 -7.53 10.14
C SER A 139 -8.19 -8.67 11.14
N ASN A 140 -7.03 -9.32 11.14
CA ASN A 140 -6.55 -10.13 12.26
C ASN A 140 -5.40 -9.40 12.97
N MET A 141 -5.49 -9.26 14.30
CA MET A 141 -4.57 -8.43 15.07
C MET A 141 -4.03 -9.18 16.28
N GLU A 142 -2.72 -9.16 16.49
CA GLU A 142 -2.09 -9.57 17.76
C GLU A 142 -1.70 -8.36 18.64
N SER A 143 -1.64 -7.18 18.03
CA SER A 143 -1.26 -5.92 18.65
C SER A 143 -2.36 -4.85 18.57
N PRO A 144 -2.27 -3.76 19.37
CA PRO A 144 -3.25 -2.67 19.33
C PRO A 144 -3.32 -1.97 17.98
N VAL A 145 -4.52 -1.51 17.61
CA VAL A 145 -4.75 -0.66 16.42
C VAL A 145 -5.50 0.59 16.83
N ASP A 146 -4.94 1.75 16.51
CA ASP A 146 -5.57 3.06 16.72
C ASP A 146 -6.19 3.55 15.41
N LEU A 147 -7.52 3.49 15.33
CA LEU A 147 -8.29 3.87 14.14
C LEU A 147 -8.94 5.24 14.32
N LYS A 148 -8.68 6.16 13.37
CA LYS A 148 -9.41 7.42 13.19
C LYS A 148 -10.02 7.45 11.80
N SER A 149 -11.34 7.47 11.72
CA SER A 149 -12.05 7.43 10.43
C SER A 149 -13.16 8.46 10.33
N ILE A 150 -13.28 9.06 9.14
CA ILE A 150 -14.42 9.89 8.72
C ILE A 150 -15.14 9.13 7.60
N MET A 151 -16.40 8.78 7.80
CA MET A 151 -17.19 7.94 6.89
C MET A 151 -18.46 8.65 6.46
N LYS A 152 -18.68 8.77 5.14
CA LYS A 152 -19.94 9.23 4.55
C LYS A 152 -20.83 8.08 4.03
N SER A 153 -20.23 6.89 3.89
CA SER A 153 -20.87 5.67 3.38
C SER A 153 -20.72 4.51 4.38
N PRO A 154 -21.48 3.40 4.21
CA PRO A 154 -21.40 2.24 5.11
C PRO A 154 -20.02 1.59 5.09
N VAL A 155 -19.58 1.08 6.23
CA VAL A 155 -18.36 0.27 6.36
C VAL A 155 -18.69 -1.03 7.08
N ASP A 156 -18.37 -2.16 6.46
CA ASP A 156 -18.36 -3.46 7.15
C ASP A 156 -16.98 -3.65 7.78
N LEU A 157 -16.95 -3.95 9.09
CA LEU A 157 -15.72 -4.13 9.84
C LEU A 157 -15.75 -5.49 10.54
N GLN A 158 -14.85 -6.37 10.14
CA GLN A 158 -14.61 -7.66 10.76
C GLN A 158 -13.20 -7.70 11.35
N SER A 159 -13.12 -7.58 12.66
CA SER A 159 -11.86 -7.55 13.38
C SER A 159 -11.76 -8.67 14.41
N THR A 160 -10.70 -9.46 14.36
CA THR A 160 -10.33 -10.43 15.39
C THR A 160 -9.05 -9.96 16.08
N ILE A 161 -9.03 -10.05 17.42
CA ILE A 161 -7.82 -9.83 18.22
C ILE A 161 -7.43 -11.17 18.83
N GLU A 162 -6.31 -11.75 18.40
CA GLU A 162 -5.71 -12.91 19.05
C GLU A 162 -4.97 -12.45 20.30
N ARG A 163 -5.20 -13.14 21.43
CA ARG A 163 -4.69 -12.80 22.76
C ARG A 163 -3.75 -13.86 23.28
#